data_AF-A0A7Y2EX47-F1
#
_entry.id   AF-A0A7Y2EX47-F1
#
_cell.length_a   1.000
_cell.length_b   1.000
_cell.length_c   1.000
_cell.angle_alpha   90.00
_cell.angle_beta   90.00
_cell.angle_gamma   90.00
#
_symmetry.space_group_name_H-M   'P 1'
#
loop_
_entity.id
_entity.type
_entity.pdbx_description
1 polymer ?
#
loop_
_entity_poly.entity_id
_entity_poly.type
_entity_poly.pdbx_seq_one_letter_code
_entity_poly.pdbx_strand_id
1 'polypeptide(L)'
;MTYEKKLGVISILFELAEIDLFTSESENEFIYHVAEHLELDHFDIQQMQDKRLVVPFVPPEEEHKRIPIFIQSVMAMVMDRGIDEAEERFCRNLGFRLGLRDEMVNSLIQKWKMSFPNAVPHKELMEVICRYRC
;
A
#
# COMPACT_ATOMS: atom_id res chain seq x y z
N MET A 1 0.48 -15.01 -7.26
CA MET A 1 -0.79 -14.41 -6.78
C MET A 1 -1.79 -14.57 -7.90
N THR A 2 -3.07 -14.86 -7.64
CA THR A 2 -4.10 -14.93 -8.70
C THR A 2 -4.42 -13.53 -9.22
N TYR A 3 -5.01 -13.43 -10.41
CA TYR A 3 -5.40 -12.15 -11.02
C TYR A 3 -6.34 -11.34 -10.11
N GLU A 4 -7.37 -11.97 -9.56
CA GLU A 4 -8.31 -11.33 -8.61
C GLU A 4 -7.61 -10.81 -7.35
N LYS A 5 -6.64 -11.55 -6.82
CA LYS A 5 -5.86 -11.09 -5.65
C LYS A 5 -4.98 -9.89 -5.99
N LYS A 6 -4.44 -9.83 -7.22
CA LYS A 6 -3.71 -8.66 -7.74
C LYS A 6 -4.65 -7.44 -7.83
N LEU A 7 -5.85 -7.60 -8.38
CA LEU A 7 -6.88 -6.54 -8.40
C LEU A 7 -7.27 -6.08 -6.99
N GLY A 8 -7.40 -7.01 -6.04
CA GLY A 8 -7.65 -6.66 -4.64
C GLY A 8 -6.53 -5.80 -4.02
N VAL A 9 -5.27 -5.96 -4.43
CA VAL A 9 -4.19 -5.08 -3.96
C VAL A 9 -4.40 -3.66 -4.51
N ILE A 10 -4.77 -3.54 -5.78
CA ILE A 10 -5.10 -2.24 -6.40
C ILE A 10 -6.31 -1.59 -5.72
N SER A 11 -7.32 -2.37 -5.30
CA SER A 11 -8.49 -1.82 -4.61
C SER A 11 -8.09 -1.10 -3.31
N ILE A 12 -7.11 -1.65 -2.58
CA ILE A 12 -6.56 -0.99 -1.37
C ILE A 12 -5.89 0.33 -1.71
N LEU A 13 -5.16 0.40 -2.84
CA LEU A 13 -4.49 1.64 -3.23
C LEU A 13 -5.49 2.72 -3.65
N PHE A 14 -6.58 2.35 -4.34
CA PHE A 14 -7.67 3.29 -4.62
C PHE A 14 -8.40 3.72 -3.35
N GLU A 15 -8.73 2.79 -2.44
CA GLU A 15 -9.33 3.12 -1.13
C GLU A 15 -8.49 4.14 -0.37
N LEU A 16 -7.16 4.01 -0.45
CA LEU A 16 -6.19 4.87 0.22
C LEU A 16 -6.09 6.25 -0.44
N ALA A 17 -5.99 6.31 -1.76
CA ALA A 17 -5.93 7.57 -2.50
C ALA A 17 -7.23 8.38 -2.38
N GLU A 18 -8.37 7.74 -2.10
CA GLU A 18 -9.64 8.42 -1.88
C GLU A 18 -9.82 9.01 -0.46
N ILE A 19 -8.91 8.74 0.49
CA ILE A 19 -9.01 9.24 1.88
C ILE A 19 -8.89 10.76 1.90
N ASP A 20 -7.89 11.29 1.23
CA ASP A 20 -7.77 12.70 0.95
C ASP A 20 -8.65 12.97 -0.27
N LEU A 21 -9.67 13.81 -0.12
CA LEU A 21 -10.73 14.07 -1.11
C LEU A 21 -10.24 14.62 -2.48
N PHE A 22 -8.93 14.62 -2.72
CA PHE A 22 -8.24 14.96 -3.96
C PHE A 22 -7.16 13.90 -4.25
N THR A 23 -7.51 12.85 -5.00
CA THR A 23 -6.50 11.97 -5.61
C THR A 23 -5.60 12.81 -6.52
N SER A 24 -4.29 12.84 -6.25
CA SER A 24 -3.34 13.57 -7.10
C SER A 24 -3.07 12.81 -8.40
N GLU A 25 -2.57 13.51 -9.44
CA GLU A 25 -2.12 12.85 -10.68
C GLU A 25 -0.98 11.86 -10.40
N SER A 26 -0.06 12.23 -9.49
CA SER A 26 1.06 11.40 -9.03
C SER A 26 0.61 10.10 -8.35
N GLU A 27 -0.41 10.14 -7.51
CA GLU A 27 -0.98 8.94 -6.87
C GLU A 27 -1.59 8.00 -7.89
N ASN A 28 -2.34 8.53 -8.85
CA ASN A 28 -2.91 7.73 -9.92
C ASN A 28 -1.80 7.08 -10.76
N GLU A 29 -0.79 7.85 -11.16
CA GLU A 29 0.37 7.33 -11.89
C GLU A 29 1.08 6.21 -11.13
N PHE A 30 1.23 6.35 -9.81
CA PHE A 30 1.77 5.29 -8.96
C PHE A 30 0.91 4.03 -8.95
N ILE A 31 -0.41 4.16 -8.84
CA ILE A 31 -1.34 3.02 -8.88
C ILE A 31 -1.23 2.28 -10.23
N TYR A 32 -1.17 3.02 -11.34
CA TYR A 32 -0.95 2.44 -12.67
C TYR A 32 0.40 1.73 -12.77
N HIS A 33 1.47 2.32 -12.25
CA HIS A 33 2.79 1.69 -12.23
C HIS A 33 2.81 0.39 -11.40
N VAL A 34 2.12 0.37 -10.24
CA VAL A 34 1.97 -0.86 -9.44
C VAL A 34 1.15 -1.91 -10.21
N ALA A 35 0.09 -1.50 -10.90
CA ALA A 35 -0.74 -2.40 -11.70
C ALA A 35 0.05 -3.06 -12.84
N GLU A 36 0.90 -2.29 -13.54
CA GLU A 36 1.81 -2.82 -14.56
C GLU A 36 2.79 -3.83 -13.99
N HIS A 37 3.37 -3.54 -12.82
CA HIS A 37 4.27 -4.46 -12.12
C HIS A 37 3.56 -5.75 -11.66
N LEU A 38 2.25 -5.66 -11.43
CA LEU A 38 1.39 -6.79 -11.14
C LEU A 38 0.83 -7.46 -12.42
N GLU A 39 1.21 -7.02 -13.62
CA GLU A 39 0.73 -7.55 -14.90
C GLU A 39 -0.80 -7.51 -15.00
N LEU A 40 -1.42 -6.43 -14.54
CA LEU A 40 -2.85 -6.17 -14.66
C LEU A 40 -3.15 -5.39 -15.93
N ASP A 41 -4.33 -5.63 -16.50
CA ASP A 41 -4.78 -4.90 -17.69
C ASP A 41 -5.25 -3.49 -17.32
N HIS A 42 -4.76 -2.47 -18.04
CA HIS A 42 -5.14 -1.07 -17.82
C HIS A 42 -6.66 -0.84 -17.91
N PHE A 43 -7.38 -1.62 -18.72
CA PHE A 43 -8.84 -1.55 -18.80
C PHE A 43 -9.49 -1.90 -17.46
N ASP A 44 -9.01 -2.93 -16.75
CA ASP A 44 -9.54 -3.28 -15.44
C ASP A 44 -9.24 -2.19 -14.41
N ILE A 45 -8.04 -1.60 -14.44
CA ILE A 45 -7.68 -0.48 -13.56
C ILE A 45 -8.58 0.72 -13.81
N GLN A 46 -8.83 1.05 -15.09
CA GLN A 46 -9.75 2.11 -15.46
C GLN A 46 -11.19 1.81 -14.98
N GLN A 47 -11.66 0.56 -15.11
CA GLN A 47 -12.97 0.17 -14.59
C GLN A 47 -13.05 0.28 -13.06
N MET A 48 -11.97 0.00 -12.34
CA MET A 48 -11.90 0.19 -10.89
C MET A 48 -11.93 1.67 -10.51
N GLN A 49 -11.15 2.50 -11.21
CA GLN A 49 -11.13 3.95 -11.02
C GLN A 49 -12.51 4.58 -11.26
N ASP A 50 -13.22 4.12 -12.30
CA ASP A 50 -14.59 4.55 -12.62
C ASP A 50 -15.66 3.92 -11.69
N LYS A 51 -15.25 3.15 -10.69
CA LYS A 51 -16.12 2.40 -9.74
C LYS A 51 -17.09 1.42 -10.44
N ARG A 52 -16.75 0.99 -11.66
CA ARG A 52 -17.49 0.00 -12.47
C ARG A 52 -17.06 -1.43 -12.17
N LEU A 53 -15.87 -1.61 -11.60
CA LEU A 53 -15.34 -2.90 -11.13
C LEU A 53 -14.97 -2.78 -9.65
N VAL A 54 -15.64 -3.56 -8.80
CA VAL A 54 -15.34 -3.61 -7.36
C VAL A 54 -14.81 -5.00 -7.02
N VAL A 55 -13.56 -5.06 -6.59
CA VAL A 55 -12.91 -6.32 -6.19
C VAL A 55 -12.55 -6.25 -4.71
N PRO A 56 -13.01 -7.18 -3.87
CA PRO A 56 -12.64 -7.19 -2.46
C PRO A 56 -11.18 -7.60 -2.29
N PHE A 57 -10.46 -6.90 -1.42
CA PHE A 57 -9.12 -7.32 -1.03
C PHE A 57 -9.17 -8.57 -0.14
N VAL A 58 -8.46 -9.62 -0.57
CA VAL A 58 -8.22 -10.83 0.22
C VAL A 58 -6.71 -10.95 0.47
N PRO A 59 -6.25 -10.88 1.75
CA PRO A 59 -4.84 -11.04 2.08
C PRO A 59 -4.27 -12.36 1.54
N PRO A 60 -3.05 -12.36 0.97
CA PRO A 60 -2.36 -13.60 0.62
C PRO A 60 -2.17 -14.50 1.85
N GLU A 61 -2.28 -15.82 1.70
CA GLU A 61 -2.05 -16.76 2.82
C GLU A 61 -0.59 -16.71 3.28
N GLU A 62 0.34 -16.60 2.34
CA GLU A 62 1.77 -16.59 2.60
C GLU A 62 2.23 -15.24 3.19
N GLU A 63 2.76 -15.27 4.41
CA GLU A 63 3.17 -14.07 5.13
C GLU A 63 4.18 -13.21 4.34
N HIS A 64 5.12 -13.85 3.63
CA HIS A 64 6.14 -13.14 2.85
C HIS A 64 5.56 -12.28 1.71
N LYS A 65 4.32 -12.54 1.28
CA LYS A 65 3.61 -11.75 0.26
C LYS A 65 2.83 -10.58 0.84
N ARG A 66 2.57 -10.57 2.15
CA ARG A 66 1.77 -9.53 2.82
C ARG A 66 2.55 -8.25 3.11
N ILE A 67 3.82 -8.37 3.49
CA ILE A 67 4.69 -7.22 3.75
C ILE A 67 4.91 -6.35 2.51
N PRO A 68 5.21 -6.90 1.32
CA PRO A 68 5.32 -6.10 0.10
C PRO A 68 4.06 -5.27 -0.19
N ILE A 69 2.87 -5.83 0.02
CA ILE A 69 1.59 -5.10 -0.14
C ILE A 69 1.55 -3.92 0.83
N PHE A 70 1.87 -4.14 2.10
CA PHE A 70 1.91 -3.06 3.09
C PHE A 70 2.90 -1.95 2.70
N ILE A 71 4.11 -2.32 2.25
CA ILE A 71 5.13 -1.36 1.80
C ILE A 71 4.61 -0.54 0.61
N GLN A 72 4.02 -1.19 -0.39
CA GLN A 72 3.46 -0.51 -1.57
C GLN A 72 2.35 0.47 -1.17
N SER A 73 1.48 0.09 -0.24
CA SER A 73 0.43 0.98 0.27
C SER A 73 1.01 2.20 1.01
N VAL A 74 2.00 2.01 1.89
CA VAL A 74 2.65 3.14 2.56
C VAL A 74 3.33 4.05 1.52
N MET A 75 4.02 3.48 0.54
CA MET A 75 4.68 4.25 -0.53
C MET A 75 3.70 5.11 -1.34
N ALA A 76 2.48 4.63 -1.58
CA ALA A 76 1.44 5.40 -2.28
C ALA A 76 1.11 6.71 -1.53
N MET A 77 1.04 6.66 -0.21
CA MET A 77 0.65 7.81 0.63
C MET A 77 1.75 8.87 0.70
N VAL A 78 3.00 8.43 0.92
CA VAL A 78 4.13 9.37 1.08
C VAL A 78 4.50 10.11 -0.21
N MET A 79 3.85 9.82 -1.33
CA MET A 79 4.25 10.33 -2.64
C MET A 79 3.97 11.83 -2.82
N ASP A 80 2.86 12.37 -2.29
CA ASP A 80 2.48 13.78 -2.52
C ASP A 80 2.80 14.68 -1.31
N ARG A 81 2.45 14.29 -0.06
CA ARG A 81 2.41 15.24 1.08
C ARG A 81 2.91 14.74 2.44
N GLY A 82 3.39 13.51 2.53
CA GLY A 82 3.75 12.88 3.81
C GLY A 82 2.69 11.87 4.24
N ILE A 83 2.53 11.63 5.54
CA ILE A 83 1.48 10.74 6.08
C ILE A 83 0.67 11.53 7.10
N ASP A 84 -0.62 11.70 6.83
CA ASP A 84 -1.59 12.35 7.71
C ASP A 84 -2.20 11.36 8.74
N GLU A 85 -3.09 11.84 9.63
CA GLU A 85 -3.69 10.99 10.67
C GLU A 85 -4.72 9.98 10.14
N ALA A 86 -5.47 10.32 9.08
CA ALA A 86 -6.48 9.46 8.49
C ALA A 86 -5.81 8.32 7.70
N GLU A 87 -4.80 8.68 6.92
CA GLU A 87 -3.86 7.84 6.21
C GLU A 87 -3.12 6.88 7.15
N GLU A 88 -2.53 7.40 8.24
CA GLU A 88 -1.85 6.57 9.24
C GLU A 88 -2.81 5.53 9.85
N ARG A 89 -4.06 5.94 10.14
CA ARG A 89 -5.09 5.03 10.66
C ARG A 89 -5.47 3.96 9.66
N PHE A 90 -5.60 4.32 8.38
CA PHE A 90 -5.84 3.34 7.32
C PHE A 90 -4.71 2.32 7.23
N CYS A 91 -3.46 2.77 7.25
CA CYS A 91 -2.30 1.86 7.25
C CYS A 91 -2.29 0.91 8.45
N ARG A 92 -2.58 1.41 9.66
CA ARG A 92 -2.68 0.53 10.84
C ARG A 92 -3.75 -0.55 10.65
N ASN A 93 -4.93 -0.16 10.15
CA ASN A 93 -6.01 -1.09 9.84
C ASN A 93 -5.63 -2.08 8.74
N LEU A 94 -4.92 -1.62 7.70
CA LEU A 94 -4.42 -2.48 6.63
C LEU A 94 -3.38 -3.48 7.15
N GLY A 95 -2.45 -3.02 8.00
CA GLY A 95 -1.47 -3.88 8.67
C GLY A 95 -2.16 -4.97 9.49
N PHE A 96 -3.22 -4.63 10.22
CA PHE A 96 -4.05 -5.61 10.93
C PHE A 96 -4.75 -6.59 9.97
N ARG A 97 -5.38 -6.12 8.88
CA ARG A 97 -6.01 -6.97 7.85
C ARG A 97 -5.00 -7.93 7.20
N LEU A 98 -3.75 -7.49 7.05
CA LEU A 98 -2.63 -8.29 6.56
C LEU A 98 -2.06 -9.24 7.64
N GLY A 99 -2.51 -9.17 8.89
CA GLY A 99 -2.00 -9.96 10.00
C GLY A 99 -0.54 -9.63 10.35
N LEU A 100 -0.13 -8.38 10.14
CA LEU A 100 1.18 -7.87 10.54
C LEU A 100 1.15 -7.46 12.01
N ARG A 101 2.30 -7.58 12.69
CA ARG A 101 2.44 -7.13 14.08
C ARG A 101 2.31 -5.62 14.17
N ASP A 102 1.55 -5.12 15.14
CA ASP A 102 1.29 -3.69 15.30
C ASP A 102 2.59 -2.90 15.54
N GLU A 103 3.54 -3.47 16.30
CA GLU A 103 4.84 -2.83 16.55
C GLU A 103 5.66 -2.67 15.27
N MET A 104 5.57 -3.64 14.35
CA MET A 104 6.23 -3.56 13.04
C MET A 104 5.58 -2.47 12.19
N VAL A 105 4.25 -2.47 12.10
CA VAL A 105 3.47 -1.48 11.35
C VAL A 105 3.79 -0.07 11.83
N ASN A 106 3.76 0.17 13.14
CA ASN A 106 4.08 1.46 13.74
C ASN A 106 5.54 1.86 13.48
N SER A 107 6.49 0.92 13.62
CA SER A 107 7.91 1.19 13.36
C SER A 107 8.16 1.61 11.91
N LEU A 108 7.47 0.95 10.97
CA LEU A 108 7.54 1.24 9.55
C LEU A 108 6.98 2.63 9.24
N ILE A 109 5.76 2.93 9.67
CA ILE A 109 5.12 4.24 9.44
C ILE A 109 6.01 5.36 10.00
N GLN A 110 6.53 5.20 11.22
CA GLN A 110 7.42 6.20 11.84
C GLN A 110 8.69 6.42 11.03
N LYS A 111 9.29 5.36 10.46
CA LYS A 111 10.46 5.49 9.58
C LYS A 111 10.14 6.35 8.35
N TRP A 112 9.01 6.12 7.68
CA TRP A 112 8.61 6.94 6.53
C TRP A 112 8.33 8.39 6.91
N LYS A 113 7.64 8.65 8.03
CA LYS A 113 7.40 10.01 8.53
C LYS A 113 8.70 10.77 8.81
N MET A 114 9.71 10.09 9.35
CA MET A 114 11.02 10.70 9.65
C MET A 114 11.88 10.89 8.40
N SER A 115 11.72 10.04 7.38
CA SER A 115 12.51 10.12 6.15
C SER A 115 11.93 11.10 5.13
N PHE A 116 10.62 11.39 5.16
CA PHE A 116 9.96 12.31 4.23
C PHE A 116 10.66 13.68 4.16
N PRO A 117 10.91 14.24 2.95
CA PRO A 117 10.46 13.78 1.63
C PRO A 117 11.36 12.72 0.97
N ASN A 118 12.38 12.22 1.66
CA ASN A 118 13.28 11.20 1.12
C ASN A 118 12.70 9.79 1.27
N ALA A 119 13.10 8.90 0.38
CA ALA A 119 12.78 7.48 0.49
C ALA A 119 13.50 6.84 1.69
N VAL A 120 12.82 5.91 2.37
CA VAL A 120 13.45 5.06 3.39
C VAL A 120 14.44 4.12 2.70
N PRO A 121 15.73 4.10 3.10
CA PRO A 121 16.70 3.18 2.51
C PRO A 121 16.29 1.72 2.70
N HIS A 122 16.48 0.88 1.68
CA HIS A 122 16.12 -0.55 1.73
C HIS A 122 16.71 -1.27 2.96
N LYS A 123 17.94 -0.94 3.34
CA LYS A 123 18.60 -1.52 4.51
C LYS A 123 17.82 -1.25 5.80
N GLU A 124 17.38 -0.01 6.01
CA GLU A 124 16.62 0.36 7.22
C GLU A 124 15.25 -0.29 7.25
N LEU A 125 14.61 -0.43 6.09
CA LEU A 125 13.35 -1.13 5.96
C LEU A 125 13.49 -2.61 6.36
N MET A 126 14.54 -3.26 5.87
CA MET A 126 14.84 -4.66 6.20
C MET A 126 15.20 -4.86 7.67
N GLU A 127 15.91 -3.91 8.30
CA GLU A 127 16.20 -3.96 9.73
C GLU A 127 14.93 -4.01 10.59
N VAL A 128 13.90 -3.23 10.24
CA VAL A 128 12.60 -3.27 10.91
C VAL A 128 11.90 -4.60 10.65
N ILE A 129 11.81 -5.02 9.39
CA ILE A 129 11.10 -6.25 9.01
C ILE A 129 11.72 -7.48 9.67
N CYS A 130 13.05 -7.63 9.62
CA CYS A 130 13.76 -8.75 10.22
C CYS A 130 13.60 -8.77 11.75
N ARG A 131 13.58 -7.61 12.42
CA ARG A 131 13.40 -7.54 13.89
C ARG A 131 12.10 -8.17 14.37
N TYR A 132 11.03 -8.08 13.59
CA TYR A 132 9.70 -8.57 13.97
C TYR A 132 9.31 -9.89 13.27
N ARG A 133 10.17 -10.41 12.40
CA ARG A 133 10.02 -11.70 11.71
C ARG A 133 10.95 -12.80 12.20
N CYS A 134 12.10 -12.44 12.78
CA CYS A 134 13.01 -13.37 13.44
C CYS A 134 12.50 -13.76 14.84
#